data_AF-A0A523KEU0-F1
#
_entry.id   AF-A0A523KEU0-F1
#
_cell.length_a   1.000
_cell.length_b   1.000
_cell.length_c   1.000
_cell.angle_alpha   90.00
_cell.angle_beta   90.00
_cell.angle_gamma   90.00
#
_symmetry.space_group_name_H-M   'P 1'
#
loop_
_entity.id
_entity.type
_entity.pdbx_description
1 polymer ?
#
loop_
_entity_poly.entity_id
_entity_poly.type
_entity_poly.pdbx_seq_one_letter_code
_entity_poly.pdbx_strand_id
1 'polypeptide(L)'
;MAIHSRLNLRCLGSCILTFALNAIHSTRASRKCSTLLDALINSTKNTECKKDKGDHFLSKKGARYERFFVCAVIILLSFLSNKAYSDPEPSCSIGSSDETVEINYVIDGDTVILKDGRHVRLIGIDTPEIERDGRKSDEGAHIARSYLVSLLQGNKNILLKFDSQRLDRYKRTLAHLFLPNGQNIQAVLLANGLATPLTIPPNLNFLNCYLYHSNHAMASQQGLWRLKQYKPISSTKLDNNTRGYRVITGMVERIGESRSSIWINLTGNVALRIKREDLDHFRELELQDLEGKIIQARGWIYKNNNEFRIRIRHGSDIMLVR
;
A
#
# COMPACT_ATOMS: atom_id res chain seq x y z
N MET A 1 -22.76 36.67 55.87
CA MET A 1 -22.57 37.97 55.19
C MET A 1 -22.40 37.69 53.70
N ALA A 2 -23.49 37.73 52.91
CA ALA A 2 -24.03 38.93 52.23
C ALA A 2 -23.17 39.26 50.98
N ILE A 3 -23.63 39.38 49.73
CA ILE A 3 -24.96 39.61 49.13
C ILE A 3 -24.96 39.18 47.64
N HIS A 4 -26.18 38.86 47.17
CA HIS A 4 -26.69 38.67 45.80
C HIS A 4 -26.17 39.58 44.68
N SER A 5 -26.19 39.06 43.44
CA SER A 5 -27.08 39.60 42.39
C SER A 5 -27.21 38.67 41.18
N ARG A 6 -28.45 38.26 40.91
CA ARG A 6 -28.94 37.59 39.69
C ARG A 6 -29.25 38.63 38.62
N LEU A 7 -29.15 38.27 37.35
CA LEU A 7 -30.03 38.80 36.32
C LEU A 7 -30.37 37.69 35.31
N ASN A 8 -31.64 37.27 35.36
CA ASN A 8 -32.35 36.51 34.36
C ASN A 8 -32.85 37.49 33.29
N LEU A 9 -32.84 37.10 32.01
CA LEU A 9 -33.89 37.51 31.08
C LEU A 9 -34.38 36.31 30.28
N ARG A 10 -35.70 36.08 30.36
CA ARG A 10 -36.51 35.14 29.58
C ARG A 10 -37.20 35.90 28.45
N CYS A 11 -37.40 35.25 27.30
CA CYS A 11 -38.55 35.41 26.38
C CYS A 11 -38.61 34.09 25.56
N LEU A 12 -39.55 33.16 25.72
CA LEU A 12 -40.98 33.12 25.33
C LEU A 12 -41.23 33.32 23.82
N GLY A 13 -41.73 32.26 23.16
CA GLY A 13 -42.34 32.36 21.82
C GLY A 13 -42.41 31.01 21.06
N SER A 14 -43.42 30.21 21.35
CA SER A 14 -43.85 29.05 20.56
C SER A 14 -44.71 29.50 19.39
N CYS A 15 -44.63 28.85 18.21
CA CYS A 15 -45.81 28.66 17.36
C CYS A 15 -45.67 27.42 16.45
N ILE A 16 -46.66 26.55 16.57
CA ILE A 16 -46.92 25.33 15.78
C ILE A 16 -47.92 25.69 14.66
N LEU A 17 -48.10 24.73 13.73
CA LEU A 17 -49.20 24.47 12.78
C LEU A 17 -48.86 24.85 11.32
N THR A 18 -49.19 24.11 10.25
CA THR A 18 -49.87 22.81 9.99
C THR A 18 -49.88 22.62 8.46
N PHE A 19 -49.75 21.36 7.99
CA PHE A 19 -50.21 20.70 6.74
C PHE A 19 -50.62 21.56 5.51
N ALA A 20 -50.37 21.17 4.24
CA ALA A 20 -50.70 19.88 3.63
C ALA A 20 -50.06 19.70 2.23
N LEU A 21 -50.11 18.45 1.75
CA LEU A 21 -49.74 17.95 0.43
C LEU A 21 -50.46 18.65 -0.74
N ASN A 22 -49.81 18.67 -1.91
CA ASN A 22 -50.34 18.02 -3.12
C ASN A 22 -49.30 18.00 -4.25
N ALA A 23 -49.04 16.79 -4.77
CA ALA A 23 -48.27 16.55 -5.98
C ALA A 23 -49.20 16.62 -7.20
N ILE A 24 -48.78 17.27 -8.30
CA ILE A 24 -49.37 17.04 -9.64
C ILE A 24 -48.27 17.10 -10.72
N HIS A 25 -48.22 16.03 -11.51
CA HIS A 25 -47.46 15.85 -12.74
C HIS A 25 -47.85 16.86 -13.83
N SER A 26 -46.87 17.32 -14.62
CA SER A 26 -47.10 18.03 -15.88
C SER A 26 -46.33 17.34 -17.01
N THR A 27 -47.06 16.99 -18.07
CA THR A 27 -46.61 16.30 -19.29
C THR A 27 -46.19 17.30 -20.38
N ARG A 28 -45.27 16.86 -21.25
CA ARG A 28 -44.62 17.63 -22.32
C ARG A 28 -45.55 17.84 -23.53
N ALA A 29 -45.73 19.07 -23.97
CA ALA A 29 -46.41 19.42 -25.24
C ALA A 29 -45.45 20.21 -26.18
N SER A 30 -44.85 19.51 -27.15
CA SER A 30 -44.23 19.94 -28.44
C SER A 30 -43.38 21.24 -28.60
N ARG A 31 -42.30 21.14 -29.42
CA ARG A 31 -41.31 22.18 -29.75
C ARG A 31 -41.72 23.06 -30.93
N LYS A 32 -42.75 23.89 -30.80
CA LYS A 32 -42.96 25.09 -31.65
C LYS A 32 -44.21 25.80 -31.16
N CYS A 33 -43.99 26.97 -30.57
CA CYS A 33 -44.96 27.92 -30.04
C CYS A 33 -45.50 27.65 -28.62
N SER A 34 -45.36 28.67 -27.77
CA SER A 34 -46.14 28.86 -26.55
C SER A 34 -46.54 30.32 -26.47
N THR A 35 -47.84 30.56 -26.32
CA THR A 35 -48.49 31.83 -26.00
C THR A 35 -48.33 32.14 -24.51
N LEU A 36 -48.13 33.42 -24.17
CA LEU A 36 -48.29 33.92 -22.81
C LEU A 36 -49.79 34.13 -22.53
N LEU A 37 -50.27 33.63 -21.40
CA LEU A 37 -51.60 33.94 -20.89
C LEU A 37 -51.48 35.03 -19.82
N ASP A 38 -52.47 35.91 -19.84
CA ASP A 38 -52.82 36.96 -18.88
C ASP A 38 -52.16 38.33 -19.09
N ALA A 39 -52.78 39.00 -20.07
CA ALA A 39 -52.91 40.42 -20.18
C ALA A 39 -53.65 41.03 -18.98
N LEU A 40 -53.04 42.08 -18.40
CA LEU A 40 -53.78 43.23 -17.89
C LEU A 40 -53.26 44.49 -18.63
N ILE A 41 -54.01 44.86 -19.67
CA ILE A 41 -54.39 46.21 -20.08
C ILE A 41 -53.26 47.27 -20.08
N ASN A 42 -52.63 47.47 -21.23
CA ASN A 42 -52.75 48.75 -21.95
C ASN A 42 -52.09 48.71 -23.34
N SER A 43 -52.85 49.26 -24.30
CA SER A 43 -52.37 49.91 -25.52
C SER A 43 -51.73 49.05 -26.62
N THR A 44 -52.61 48.60 -27.53
CA THR A 44 -52.49 48.64 -29.00
C THR A 44 -51.16 48.28 -29.69
N LYS A 45 -51.30 47.32 -30.62
CA LYS A 45 -50.57 47.17 -31.90
C LYS A 45 -49.20 46.46 -31.86
N ASN A 46 -49.19 45.17 -32.20
CA ASN A 46 -48.83 44.68 -33.56
C ASN A 46 -48.41 43.21 -33.51
N THR A 47 -49.22 42.35 -34.12
CA THR A 47 -48.79 41.01 -34.53
C THR A 47 -48.10 41.14 -35.88
N GLU A 48 -46.82 40.80 -35.95
CA GLU A 48 -46.16 40.60 -37.24
C GLU A 48 -45.19 39.40 -37.16
N CYS A 49 -45.57 38.33 -37.85
CA CYS A 49 -44.74 37.15 -38.06
C CYS A 49 -43.83 37.39 -39.29
N LYS A 50 -42.56 37.04 -39.11
CA LYS A 50 -41.43 37.20 -40.03
C LYS A 50 -41.69 36.58 -41.41
N LYS A 51 -41.40 37.33 -42.49
CA LYS A 51 -41.13 36.78 -43.83
C LYS A 51 -39.62 36.85 -44.10
N ASP A 52 -39.04 35.70 -44.43
CA ASP A 52 -37.68 35.55 -44.95
C ASP A 52 -37.53 36.24 -46.30
N LYS A 53 -36.41 36.93 -46.50
CA LYS A 53 -35.63 36.92 -47.76
C LYS A 53 -34.16 37.18 -47.43
N GLY A 54 -33.29 36.32 -47.95
CA GLY A 54 -31.86 36.49 -47.89
C GLY A 54 -31.37 37.58 -48.82
N ASP A 55 -30.17 38.09 -48.56
CA ASP A 55 -29.23 38.52 -49.58
C ASP A 55 -27.80 38.57 -49.01
N HIS A 56 -26.88 38.19 -49.88
CA HIS A 56 -25.43 38.22 -49.70
C HIS A 56 -24.92 39.66 -49.50
N PHE A 57 -24.08 39.89 -48.49
CA PHE A 57 -23.06 40.94 -48.57
C PHE A 57 -21.82 40.59 -47.74
N LEU A 58 -20.70 40.43 -48.44
CA LEU A 58 -19.36 40.31 -47.86
C LEU A 58 -18.94 41.65 -47.23
N SER A 59 -18.50 41.64 -45.98
CA SER A 59 -17.70 42.73 -45.43
C SER A 59 -16.65 42.21 -44.46
N LYS A 60 -15.39 42.43 -44.84
CA LYS A 60 -14.16 42.18 -44.07
C LYS A 60 -14.17 42.94 -42.74
N LYS A 61 -13.99 42.23 -41.62
CA LYS A 61 -13.30 42.69 -40.39
C LYS A 61 -12.72 41.42 -39.74
N GLY A 62 -11.42 41.25 -39.54
CA GLY A 62 -10.54 42.09 -38.75
C GLY A 62 -10.05 41.25 -37.58
N ALA A 63 -8.74 40.99 -37.55
CA ALA A 63 -7.97 40.14 -36.63
C ALA A 63 -8.53 40.01 -35.21
N ARG A 64 -8.83 38.78 -34.80
CA ARG A 64 -9.10 38.44 -33.39
C ARG A 64 -8.76 36.98 -33.08
N TYR A 65 -7.61 36.51 -33.55
CA TYR A 65 -7.18 35.10 -33.36
C TYR A 65 -6.00 34.94 -32.38
N GLU A 66 -5.32 36.03 -32.01
CA GLU A 66 -4.06 35.91 -31.24
C GLU A 66 -4.23 35.66 -29.74
N ARG A 67 -5.43 35.89 -29.16
CA ARG A 67 -5.62 35.75 -27.71
C ARG A 67 -6.08 34.36 -27.25
N PHE A 68 -6.56 33.51 -28.15
CA PHE A 68 -7.00 32.15 -27.79
C PHE A 68 -5.91 31.09 -27.98
N PHE A 69 -4.90 31.35 -28.83
CA PHE A 69 -3.81 30.39 -29.06
C PHE A 69 -2.79 30.36 -27.92
N VAL A 70 -2.55 31.49 -27.25
CA VAL A 70 -1.56 31.59 -26.16
C VAL A 70 -1.99 30.78 -24.92
N CYS A 71 -3.27 30.82 -24.53
CA CYS A 71 -3.76 30.03 -23.40
C CYS A 71 -3.82 28.52 -23.72
N ALA A 72 -4.17 28.14 -24.95
CA ALA A 72 -4.19 26.73 -25.36
C ALA A 72 -2.79 26.11 -25.37
N VAL A 73 -1.76 26.86 -25.79
CA VAL A 73 -0.37 26.40 -25.76
C VAL A 73 0.20 26.34 -24.34
N ILE A 74 -0.17 27.26 -23.44
CA ILE A 74 0.25 27.24 -22.02
C ILE A 74 -0.41 26.08 -21.25
N ILE A 75 -1.66 25.73 -21.57
CA ILE A 75 -2.34 24.56 -20.97
C ILE A 75 -1.74 23.27 -21.55
N LEU A 76 -1.45 23.20 -22.85
CA LEU A 76 -0.80 22.02 -23.46
C LEU A 76 0.65 21.82 -22.99
N LEU A 77 1.40 22.90 -22.71
CA LEU A 77 2.76 22.85 -22.15
C LEU A 77 2.80 22.51 -20.65
N SER A 78 1.75 22.85 -19.90
CA SER A 78 1.66 22.48 -18.47
C SER A 78 1.24 21.02 -18.26
N PHE A 79 0.55 20.38 -19.22
CA PHE A 79 0.33 18.93 -19.21
C PHE A 79 1.58 18.08 -19.52
N LEU A 80 2.63 18.68 -20.12
CA LEU A 80 3.90 17.99 -20.43
C LEU A 80 4.97 18.11 -19.33
N SER A 81 4.69 18.86 -18.24
CA SER A 81 5.63 19.08 -17.13
C SER A 81 5.17 18.49 -15.80
N ASN A 82 4.33 17.45 -15.81
CA ASN A 82 4.27 16.53 -14.67
C ASN A 82 5.54 15.69 -14.67
N LYS A 83 6.68 16.27 -14.25
CA LYS A 83 7.74 15.46 -13.66
C LYS A 83 7.10 14.83 -12.43
N ALA A 84 6.68 13.57 -12.56
CA ALA A 84 6.42 12.74 -11.41
C ALA A 84 7.66 12.86 -10.52
N TYR A 85 7.51 13.54 -9.39
CA TYR A 85 8.54 13.60 -8.37
C TYR A 85 8.61 12.17 -7.81
N SER A 86 9.43 11.32 -8.45
CA SER A 86 9.74 10.02 -7.89
C SER A 86 10.59 10.29 -6.67
N ASP A 87 10.06 9.97 -5.48
CA ASP A 87 10.90 9.89 -4.29
C ASP A 87 12.15 9.07 -4.63
N PRO A 88 13.34 9.50 -4.22
CA PRO A 88 14.57 8.77 -4.55
C PRO A 88 14.46 7.34 -4.02
N GLU A 89 14.68 6.36 -4.91
CA GLU A 89 14.64 4.95 -4.53
C GLU A 89 15.60 4.70 -3.35
N PRO A 90 15.17 4.03 -2.27
CA PRO A 90 16.07 3.73 -1.17
C PRO A 90 17.26 2.89 -1.66
N SER A 91 18.48 3.32 -1.35
CA SER A 91 19.68 2.66 -1.86
C SER A 91 19.91 1.27 -1.23
N CYS A 92 20.13 0.28 -2.09
CA CYS A 92 20.66 -1.04 -1.73
C CYS A 92 22.19 -1.13 -1.87
N SER A 93 22.92 -0.01 -1.75
CA SER A 93 24.37 0.03 -1.95
C SER A 93 25.14 -0.62 -0.81
N ILE A 94 26.12 -1.47 -1.13
CA ILE A 94 26.94 -2.17 -0.13
C ILE A 94 27.74 -1.24 0.79
N GLY A 95 28.12 -0.04 0.31
CA GLY A 95 29.13 0.80 0.97
C GLY A 95 30.50 0.12 0.93
N SER A 96 30.75 -0.77 1.89
CA SER A 96 31.93 -1.64 1.96
C SER A 96 31.54 -3.09 2.29
N SER A 97 32.12 -4.07 1.60
CA SER A 97 31.97 -5.50 1.95
C SER A 97 32.80 -5.86 3.19
N ASP A 98 32.32 -6.82 3.97
CA ASP A 98 33.07 -7.34 5.12
C ASP A 98 33.93 -8.56 4.74
N GLU A 99 33.51 -9.33 3.71
CA GLU A 99 34.22 -10.51 3.25
C GLU A 99 33.98 -10.75 1.74
N THR A 100 34.93 -11.41 1.07
CA THR A 100 34.77 -11.96 -0.29
C THR A 100 34.92 -13.47 -0.24
N VAL A 101 33.97 -14.21 -0.83
CA VAL A 101 33.90 -15.67 -0.77
C VAL A 101 33.53 -16.29 -2.10
N GLU A 102 33.67 -17.61 -2.20
CA GLU A 102 33.15 -18.42 -3.28
C GLU A 102 31.97 -19.27 -2.79
N ILE A 103 30.90 -19.34 -3.59
CA ILE A 103 29.74 -20.19 -3.33
C ILE A 103 30.02 -21.60 -3.86
N ASN A 104 29.80 -22.60 -3.01
CA ASN A 104 29.86 -24.00 -3.41
C ASN A 104 28.51 -24.53 -3.91
N TYR A 105 27.43 -24.21 -3.19
CA TYR A 105 26.11 -24.77 -3.45
C TYR A 105 25.00 -23.84 -3.01
N VAL A 106 23.85 -23.90 -3.70
CA VAL A 106 22.61 -23.19 -3.33
C VAL A 106 21.60 -24.21 -2.83
N ILE A 107 21.19 -24.10 -1.57
CA ILE A 107 20.24 -25.03 -0.95
C ILE A 107 18.83 -24.71 -1.45
N ASP A 108 18.38 -23.47 -1.24
CA ASP A 108 17.06 -22.95 -1.57
C ASP A 108 17.19 -21.48 -2.04
N GLY A 109 16.11 -20.71 -2.08
CA GLY A 109 16.12 -19.33 -2.57
C GLY A 109 16.83 -18.33 -1.64
N ASP A 110 17.23 -18.74 -0.44
CA ASP A 110 17.79 -17.83 0.56
C ASP A 110 18.86 -18.44 1.48
N THR A 111 19.36 -19.62 1.13
CA THR A 111 20.44 -20.29 1.84
C THR A 111 21.48 -20.85 0.86
N VAL A 112 22.74 -20.50 1.09
CA VAL A 112 23.89 -20.97 0.30
C VAL A 112 24.93 -21.64 1.20
N ILE A 113 25.75 -22.51 0.61
CA ILE A 113 26.92 -23.12 1.23
C ILE A 113 28.16 -22.55 0.55
N LEU A 114 29.08 -22.02 1.34
CA LEU A 114 30.37 -21.50 0.87
C LEU A 114 31.37 -22.63 0.60
N LYS A 115 32.43 -22.35 -0.14
CA LYS A 115 33.53 -23.33 -0.37
C LYS A 115 34.23 -23.78 0.90
N ASP A 116 34.23 -22.95 1.94
CA ASP A 116 34.78 -23.31 3.26
C ASP A 116 33.80 -24.11 4.15
N GLY A 117 32.61 -24.44 3.64
CA GLY A 117 31.60 -25.24 4.32
C GLY A 117 30.63 -24.45 5.20
N ARG A 118 30.79 -23.12 5.36
CA ARG A 118 29.81 -22.31 6.09
C ARG A 118 28.48 -22.28 5.35
N HIS A 119 27.40 -22.42 6.12
CA HIS A 119 26.04 -22.15 5.65
C HIS A 119 25.72 -20.67 5.88
N VAL A 120 25.27 -19.97 4.85
CA VAL A 120 24.88 -18.57 4.90
C VAL A 120 23.39 -18.45 4.66
N ARG A 121 22.65 -17.84 5.61
CA ARG A 121 21.25 -17.45 5.46
C ARG A 121 21.19 -15.99 5.01
N LEU A 122 20.52 -15.76 3.89
CA LEU A 122 20.29 -14.43 3.34
C LEU A 122 19.29 -13.67 4.21
N ILE A 123 19.77 -12.77 5.06
CA ILE A 123 18.92 -11.98 5.96
C ILE A 123 18.13 -10.90 5.22
N GLY A 124 17.01 -10.49 5.81
CA GLY A 124 16.09 -9.50 5.23
C GLY A 124 15.09 -10.07 4.23
N ILE A 125 15.23 -11.35 3.84
CA ILE A 125 14.30 -12.04 2.93
C ILE A 125 13.95 -13.44 3.42
N ASP A 126 12.82 -13.94 2.94
CA ASP A 126 12.36 -15.31 3.10
C ASP A 126 11.82 -15.84 1.78
N THR A 127 12.23 -17.04 1.39
CA THR A 127 11.84 -17.69 0.14
C THR A 127 11.03 -18.96 0.39
N PRO A 128 10.23 -19.42 -0.57
CA PRO A 128 9.52 -20.69 -0.43
C PRO A 128 10.54 -21.84 -0.30
N GLU A 129 10.28 -22.77 0.61
CA GLU A 129 11.22 -23.81 0.99
C GLU A 129 11.25 -24.94 -0.04
N ILE A 130 12.44 -25.49 -0.29
CA ILE A 130 12.63 -26.69 -1.10
C ILE A 130 12.34 -27.93 -0.25
N GLU A 131 11.85 -28.99 -0.90
CA GLU A 131 11.56 -30.28 -0.25
C GLU A 131 12.67 -30.75 0.70
N ARG A 132 12.26 -31.15 1.90
CA ARG A 132 13.16 -31.67 2.94
C ARG A 132 12.39 -32.59 3.87
N ASP A 133 13.01 -33.69 4.29
CA ASP A 133 12.45 -34.65 5.25
C ASP A 133 11.04 -35.16 4.87
N GLY A 134 10.81 -35.44 3.58
CA GLY A 134 9.53 -35.93 3.05
C GLY A 134 8.44 -34.87 2.88
N ARG A 135 8.73 -33.59 3.16
CA ARG A 135 7.83 -32.47 2.82
C ARG A 135 8.01 -32.08 1.37
N LYS A 136 6.90 -31.76 0.69
CA LYS A 136 6.92 -31.23 -0.68
C LYS A 136 7.47 -29.80 -0.68
N SER A 137 8.14 -29.43 -1.77
CA SER A 137 8.54 -28.04 -2.01
C SER A 137 7.34 -27.10 -2.03
N ASP A 138 7.53 -25.90 -1.49
CA ASP A 138 6.55 -24.83 -1.59
C ASP A 138 6.44 -24.33 -3.04
N GLU A 139 5.26 -23.83 -3.41
CA GLU A 139 5.04 -23.25 -4.72
C GLU A 139 5.97 -22.03 -4.95
N GLY A 140 6.76 -22.09 -6.02
CA GLY A 140 7.76 -21.07 -6.35
C GLY A 140 9.19 -21.35 -5.84
N ALA A 141 9.39 -22.34 -4.96
CA ALA A 141 10.69 -22.64 -4.34
C ALA A 141 11.80 -22.90 -5.39
N HIS A 142 11.52 -23.79 -6.36
CA HIS A 142 12.48 -24.14 -7.40
C HIS A 142 12.82 -22.97 -8.33
N ILE A 143 11.88 -22.04 -8.54
CA ILE A 143 12.11 -20.84 -9.36
C ILE A 143 13.04 -19.89 -8.62
N ALA A 144 12.77 -19.61 -7.35
CA ALA A 144 13.62 -18.76 -6.51
C ALA A 144 15.04 -19.31 -6.41
N ARG A 145 15.18 -20.61 -6.14
CA ARG A 145 16.48 -21.30 -6.10
C ARG A 145 17.23 -21.21 -7.43
N SER A 146 16.56 -21.54 -8.54
CA SER A 146 17.21 -21.55 -9.87
C SER A 146 17.65 -20.15 -10.29
N TYR A 147 16.89 -19.13 -9.90
CA TYR A 147 17.27 -17.73 -10.14
C TYR A 147 18.46 -17.30 -9.29
N LEU A 148 18.52 -17.71 -8.01
CA LEU A 148 19.70 -17.47 -7.18
C LEU A 148 20.94 -18.17 -7.76
N VAL A 149 20.80 -19.41 -8.24
CA VAL A 149 21.87 -20.11 -8.96
C VAL A 149 22.33 -19.33 -10.19
N SER A 150 21.42 -18.81 -11.02
CA SER A 150 21.80 -18.08 -12.23
C SER A 150 22.50 -16.75 -11.94
N LEU A 151 22.12 -16.04 -10.88
CA LEU A 151 22.83 -14.83 -10.43
C LEU A 151 24.26 -15.15 -9.98
N LEU A 152 24.45 -16.27 -9.28
CA LEU A 152 25.75 -16.66 -8.73
C LEU A 152 26.66 -17.34 -9.77
N GLN A 153 26.08 -17.89 -10.84
CA GLN A 153 26.82 -18.61 -11.86
C GLN A 153 27.88 -17.70 -12.53
N GLY A 154 29.12 -18.19 -12.61
CA GLY A 154 30.24 -17.45 -13.19
C GLY A 154 30.90 -16.43 -12.26
N ASN A 155 30.34 -16.18 -11.07
CA ASN A 155 30.90 -15.24 -10.10
C ASN A 155 31.70 -16.00 -9.02
N LYS A 156 33.03 -15.86 -9.04
CA LYS A 156 33.92 -16.48 -8.03
C LYS A 156 34.11 -15.65 -6.76
N ASN A 157 33.75 -14.36 -6.81
CA ASN A 157 34.03 -13.39 -5.75
C ASN A 157 32.72 -12.75 -5.26
N ILE A 158 31.91 -13.52 -4.53
CA ILE A 158 30.68 -13.01 -3.93
C ILE A 158 31.03 -12.24 -2.66
N LEU A 159 30.48 -11.05 -2.51
CA LEU A 159 30.75 -10.18 -1.36
C LEU A 159 29.70 -10.44 -0.27
N LEU A 160 30.14 -10.63 0.98
CA LEU A 160 29.25 -10.63 2.14
C LEU A 160 29.24 -9.26 2.79
N LYS A 161 28.06 -8.86 3.23
CA LYS A 161 27.85 -7.80 4.21
C LYS A 161 27.13 -8.37 5.43
N PHE A 162 27.74 -8.27 6.59
CA PHE A 162 27.12 -8.64 7.85
C PHE A 162 26.25 -7.50 8.39
N ASP A 163 25.38 -7.87 9.31
CA ASP A 163 24.68 -6.91 10.17
C ASP A 163 25.08 -7.19 11.64
N SER A 164 24.39 -6.52 12.56
CA SER A 164 24.63 -6.52 14.01
C SER A 164 24.77 -7.94 14.57
N GLN A 165 23.89 -8.86 14.18
CA GLN A 165 23.96 -10.27 14.52
C GLN A 165 24.46 -11.08 13.33
N ARG A 166 25.59 -11.79 13.53
CA ARG A 166 26.27 -12.56 12.48
C ARG A 166 25.91 -14.05 12.43
N LEU A 167 25.32 -14.60 13.49
CA LEU A 167 24.99 -16.02 13.59
C LEU A 167 23.57 -16.21 14.11
N ASP A 168 22.84 -17.15 13.52
CA ASP A 168 21.55 -17.59 14.07
C ASP A 168 21.72 -18.72 15.12
N ARG A 169 20.59 -19.15 15.70
CA ARG A 169 20.53 -20.26 16.67
C ARG A 169 21.00 -21.61 16.11
N TYR A 170 21.05 -21.77 14.80
CA TYR A 170 21.53 -22.97 14.10
C TYR A 170 23.00 -22.84 13.68
N LYS A 171 23.66 -21.75 14.11
CA LYS A 171 25.04 -21.39 13.75
C LYS A 171 25.25 -21.16 12.25
N ARG A 172 24.20 -20.80 11.50
CA ARG A 172 24.35 -20.29 10.13
C ARG A 172 24.87 -18.86 10.19
N THR A 173 25.73 -18.52 9.25
CA THR A 173 26.19 -17.15 9.02
C THR A 173 25.03 -16.32 8.47
N LEU A 174 24.79 -15.15 9.05
CA LEU A 174 23.76 -14.21 8.65
C LEU A 174 24.38 -13.08 7.86
N ALA A 175 24.04 -12.96 6.58
CA ALA A 175 24.64 -11.94 5.72
C ALA A 175 23.75 -11.54 4.55
N HIS A 176 24.05 -10.38 3.99
CA HIS A 176 23.61 -9.96 2.67
C HIS A 176 24.68 -10.29 1.64
N LEU A 177 24.26 -10.75 0.46
CA LEU A 177 25.17 -11.07 -0.64
C LEU A 177 25.10 -10.01 -1.72
N PHE A 178 26.27 -9.73 -2.28
CA PHE A 178 26.43 -8.84 -3.42
C PHE A 178 27.31 -9.48 -4.48
N LEU A 179 26.99 -9.18 -5.73
CA LEU A 179 27.88 -9.47 -6.85
C LEU A 179 29.11 -8.55 -6.81
N PRO A 180 30.22 -8.88 -7.51
CA PRO A 180 31.43 -8.05 -7.55
C PRO A 180 31.18 -6.59 -7.98
N ASN A 181 30.16 -6.35 -8.80
CA ASN A 181 29.76 -5.02 -9.26
C ASN A 181 28.94 -4.23 -8.22
N GLY A 182 28.73 -4.77 -7.02
CA GLY A 182 27.97 -4.13 -5.94
C GLY A 182 26.46 -4.33 -6.01
N GLN A 183 25.94 -5.18 -6.90
CA GLN A 183 24.51 -5.47 -6.97
C GLN A 183 24.06 -6.35 -5.80
N ASN A 184 23.07 -5.87 -5.02
CA ASN A 184 22.48 -6.61 -3.89
C ASN A 184 21.58 -7.75 -4.38
N ILE A 185 21.96 -9.00 -4.09
CA ILE A 185 21.26 -10.18 -4.60
C ILE A 185 19.84 -10.29 -4.03
N GLN A 186 19.64 -10.02 -2.75
CA GLN A 186 18.31 -10.08 -2.14
C GLN A 186 17.36 -9.01 -2.69
N ALA A 187 17.87 -7.81 -3.01
CA ALA A 187 17.09 -6.78 -3.67
C ALA A 187 16.58 -7.25 -5.04
N VAL A 188 17.43 -7.92 -5.82
CA VAL A 188 17.06 -8.49 -7.12
C VAL A 188 16.00 -9.59 -6.94
N LEU A 189 16.15 -10.48 -5.95
CA LEU A 189 15.16 -11.53 -5.66
C LEU A 189 13.79 -10.91 -5.30
N LEU A 190 13.76 -9.88 -4.46
CA LEU A 190 12.54 -9.18 -4.07
C LEU A 190 11.90 -8.45 -5.26
N ALA A 191 12.71 -7.78 -6.11
CA ALA A 191 12.24 -7.05 -7.27
C ALA A 191 11.54 -7.96 -8.29
N ASN A 192 11.98 -9.22 -8.42
CA ASN A 192 11.36 -10.22 -9.28
C ASN A 192 10.21 -10.99 -8.58
N GLY A 193 9.88 -10.62 -7.34
CA GLY A 193 8.87 -11.29 -6.53
C GLY A 193 9.21 -12.75 -6.21
N LEU A 194 10.49 -13.09 -6.06
CA LEU A 194 10.97 -14.45 -5.75
C LEU A 194 11.22 -14.69 -4.26
N ALA A 195 11.11 -13.63 -3.45
CA ALA A 195 11.20 -13.68 -2.01
C ALA A 195 10.16 -12.73 -1.39
N THR A 196 9.89 -12.92 -0.10
CA THR A 196 9.15 -11.98 0.74
C THR A 196 10.12 -11.25 1.68
N PRO A 197 9.83 -10.01 2.08
CA PRO A 197 10.67 -9.29 3.03
C PRO A 197 10.52 -9.91 4.42
N LEU A 198 11.64 -10.08 5.13
CA LEU A 198 11.68 -10.66 6.47
C LEU A 198 12.36 -9.69 7.44
N THR A 199 11.55 -9.01 8.25
CA THR A 199 12.04 -7.97 9.18
C THR A 199 12.38 -8.57 10.54
N ILE A 200 13.66 -8.83 10.81
CA ILE A 200 14.14 -9.41 12.07
C ILE A 200 15.20 -8.50 12.71
N PRO A 201 14.83 -7.72 13.74
CA PRO A 201 15.81 -6.96 14.52
C PRO A 201 16.79 -7.86 15.30
N PRO A 202 18.05 -7.40 15.50
CA PRO A 202 18.58 -6.07 15.15
C PRO A 202 19.07 -5.96 13.69
N ASN A 203 18.91 -7.00 12.87
CA ASN A 203 19.42 -7.02 11.50
C ASN A 203 18.47 -6.30 10.53
N LEU A 204 18.53 -4.97 10.52
CA LEU A 204 17.63 -4.09 9.78
C LEU A 204 18.33 -3.33 8.65
N ASN A 205 19.60 -3.64 8.35
CA ASN A 205 20.27 -3.06 7.20
C ASN A 205 19.49 -3.36 5.91
N PHE A 206 19.41 -2.35 5.04
CA PHE A 206 18.68 -2.40 3.77
C PHE A 206 17.16 -2.57 3.86
N LEU A 207 16.56 -2.54 5.06
CA LEU A 207 15.10 -2.73 5.24
C LEU A 207 14.28 -1.88 4.27
N ASN A 208 14.51 -0.57 4.22
CA ASN A 208 13.74 0.34 3.37
C ASN A 208 13.88 -0.01 1.88
N CYS A 209 15.07 -0.42 1.43
CA CYS A 209 15.29 -0.83 0.04
C CYS A 209 14.60 -2.18 -0.27
N TYR A 210 14.64 -3.13 0.65
CA TYR A 210 13.95 -4.42 0.49
C TYR A 210 12.43 -4.25 0.44
N LEU A 211 11.88 -3.40 1.30
CA LEU A 211 10.45 -3.05 1.26
C LEU A 211 10.07 -2.36 -0.05
N TYR A 212 10.91 -1.44 -0.53
CA TYR A 212 10.69 -0.78 -1.82
C TYR A 212 10.55 -1.82 -2.96
N HIS A 213 11.55 -2.68 -3.15
CA HIS A 213 11.51 -3.70 -4.22
C HIS A 213 10.36 -4.70 -4.05
N SER A 214 10.11 -5.15 -2.82
CA SER A 214 8.99 -6.05 -2.53
C SER A 214 7.65 -5.42 -2.85
N ASN A 215 7.43 -4.16 -2.49
CA ASN A 215 6.17 -3.47 -2.72
C ASN A 215 5.93 -3.24 -4.22
N HIS A 216 6.96 -2.90 -4.98
CA HIS A 216 6.88 -2.79 -6.44
C HIS A 216 6.55 -4.14 -7.11
N ALA A 217 7.18 -5.23 -6.68
CA ALA A 217 6.88 -6.57 -7.16
C ALA A 217 5.44 -7.01 -6.82
N MET A 218 4.97 -6.67 -5.62
CA MET A 218 3.60 -6.93 -5.18
C MET A 218 2.57 -6.14 -6.00
N ALA A 219 2.80 -4.84 -6.21
CA ALA A 219 1.94 -3.99 -7.03
C ALA A 219 1.87 -4.48 -8.47
N SER A 220 3.01 -4.93 -9.00
CA SER A 220 3.14 -5.45 -10.37
C SER A 220 2.74 -6.93 -10.53
N GLN A 221 2.30 -7.59 -9.44
CA GLN A 221 1.92 -9.00 -9.46
C GLN A 221 3.01 -9.91 -10.03
N GLN A 222 4.23 -9.78 -9.54
CA GLN A 222 5.37 -10.58 -9.99
C GLN A 222 5.58 -11.82 -9.11
N GLY A 223 6.06 -12.91 -9.71
CA GLY A 223 6.45 -14.14 -9.01
C GLY A 223 5.41 -14.62 -7.98
N LEU A 224 5.85 -14.75 -6.74
CA LEU A 224 5.08 -15.17 -5.57
C LEU A 224 3.78 -14.36 -5.41
N TRP A 225 3.79 -13.05 -5.71
CA TRP A 225 2.64 -12.17 -5.53
C TRP A 225 1.43 -12.51 -6.41
N ARG A 226 1.60 -13.36 -7.44
CA ARG A 226 0.50 -13.92 -8.24
C ARG A 226 -0.23 -15.05 -7.56
N LEU A 227 0.45 -15.76 -6.66
CA LEU A 227 -0.07 -16.97 -6.03
C LEU A 227 -1.04 -16.60 -4.92
N LYS A 228 -2.12 -17.39 -4.80
CA LYS A 228 -3.19 -17.14 -3.82
C LYS A 228 -2.65 -16.98 -2.39
N GLN A 229 -1.61 -17.72 -2.03
CA GLN A 229 -1.04 -17.72 -0.67
C GLN A 229 -0.38 -16.40 -0.27
N TYR A 230 0.12 -15.60 -1.23
CA TYR A 230 0.77 -14.31 -0.97
C TYR A 230 -0.15 -13.11 -1.18
N LYS A 231 -1.39 -13.35 -1.62
CA LYS A 231 -2.41 -12.29 -1.74
C LYS A 231 -2.89 -11.86 -0.36
N PRO A 232 -3.23 -10.57 -0.16
CA PRO A 232 -3.94 -10.13 1.02
C PRO A 232 -5.24 -10.91 1.21
N ILE A 233 -5.46 -11.43 2.41
CA ILE A 233 -6.69 -12.11 2.83
C ILE A 233 -7.32 -11.38 4.01
N SER A 234 -8.64 -11.24 4.00
CA SER A 234 -9.38 -10.66 5.12
C SER A 234 -9.19 -11.51 6.38
N SER A 235 -8.95 -10.86 7.53
CA SER A 235 -8.82 -11.52 8.83
C SER A 235 -10.05 -12.38 9.18
N THR A 236 -11.23 -12.00 8.68
CA THR A 236 -12.50 -12.75 8.85
C THR A 236 -12.69 -13.93 7.89
N LYS A 237 -11.78 -14.16 6.94
CA LYS A 237 -11.88 -15.21 5.91
C LYS A 237 -10.83 -16.33 6.08
N LEU A 238 -10.15 -16.37 7.21
CA LEU A 238 -9.15 -17.40 7.49
C LEU A 238 -9.83 -18.73 7.82
N ASP A 239 -9.33 -19.81 7.21
CA ASP A 239 -9.76 -21.17 7.50
C ASP A 239 -8.80 -21.86 8.49
N ASN A 240 -9.25 -22.97 9.07
CA ASN A 240 -8.46 -23.73 10.05
C ASN A 240 -7.12 -24.27 9.52
N ASN A 241 -6.95 -24.36 8.19
CA ASN A 241 -5.75 -24.87 7.53
C ASN A 241 -4.77 -23.74 7.16
N THR A 242 -5.14 -22.49 7.39
CA THR A 242 -4.30 -21.33 7.06
C THR A 242 -3.07 -21.29 7.97
N ARG A 243 -1.88 -21.42 7.38
CA ARG A 243 -0.57 -21.48 8.03
C ARG A 243 0.49 -20.81 7.15
N GLY A 244 1.65 -20.51 7.72
CA GLY A 244 2.80 -20.01 6.97
C GLY A 244 2.79 -18.49 6.78
N TYR A 245 3.61 -17.98 5.87
CA TYR A 245 3.61 -16.55 5.55
C TYR A 245 2.26 -16.13 4.97
N ARG A 246 1.66 -15.06 5.52
CA ARG A 246 0.42 -14.47 5.01
C ARG A 246 0.50 -12.95 5.06
N VAL A 247 -0.29 -12.33 4.18
CA VAL A 247 -0.63 -10.92 4.24
C VAL A 247 -2.10 -10.84 4.65
N ILE A 248 -2.38 -10.29 5.81
CA ILE A 248 -3.72 -10.20 6.40
C ILE A 248 -4.19 -8.75 6.35
N THR A 249 -5.44 -8.51 5.98
CA THR A 249 -6.09 -7.21 6.11
C THR A 249 -7.25 -7.33 7.10
N GLY A 250 -7.36 -6.42 8.07
CA GLY A 250 -8.41 -6.49 9.09
C GLY A 250 -8.59 -5.17 9.84
N MET A 251 -9.78 -4.96 10.39
CA MET A 251 -10.06 -3.83 11.28
C MET A 251 -9.51 -4.15 12.68
N VAL A 252 -8.80 -3.20 13.27
CA VAL A 252 -8.32 -3.31 14.65
C VAL A 252 -9.50 -3.06 15.59
N GLU A 253 -9.92 -4.11 16.32
CA GLU A 253 -11.00 -4.03 17.29
C GLU A 253 -10.52 -3.45 18.62
N ARG A 254 -9.32 -3.84 19.06
CA ARG A 254 -8.74 -3.40 20.33
C ARG A 254 -7.24 -3.64 20.38
N ILE A 255 -6.55 -2.84 21.18
CA ILE A 255 -5.17 -3.03 21.55
C ILE A 255 -5.11 -3.43 23.01
N GLY A 256 -4.66 -4.67 23.26
CA GLY A 256 -4.49 -5.21 24.58
C GLY A 256 -3.03 -5.25 25.00
N GLU A 257 -2.77 -5.23 26.29
CA GLU A 257 -1.43 -5.39 26.83
C GLU A 257 -1.36 -6.56 27.80
N SER A 258 -0.18 -7.18 27.86
CA SER A 258 0.19 -8.11 28.92
C SER A 258 1.58 -7.74 29.47
N ARG A 259 2.00 -8.47 30.50
CA ARG A 259 3.35 -8.33 31.06
C ARG A 259 4.47 -8.53 30.03
N SER A 260 4.23 -9.30 28.96
CA SER A 260 5.27 -9.67 27.99
C SER A 260 5.00 -9.20 26.57
N SER A 261 3.81 -8.66 26.25
CA SER A 261 3.46 -8.32 24.87
C SER A 261 2.36 -7.26 24.77
N ILE A 262 2.35 -6.54 23.66
CA ILE A 262 1.21 -5.80 23.12
C ILE A 262 0.50 -6.70 22.10
N TRP A 263 -0.83 -6.60 22.06
CA TRP A 263 -1.71 -7.41 21.22
C TRP A 263 -2.62 -6.50 20.41
N ILE A 264 -2.42 -6.43 19.10
CA ILE A 264 -3.34 -5.75 18.18
C ILE A 264 -4.36 -6.79 17.72
N ASN A 265 -5.58 -6.73 18.26
CA ASN A 265 -6.62 -7.70 17.97
C ASN A 265 -7.45 -7.20 16.79
N LEU A 266 -7.56 -8.01 15.75
CA LEU A 266 -8.32 -7.73 14.55
C LEU A 266 -9.65 -8.50 14.59
N THR A 267 -10.63 -8.00 13.83
CA THR A 267 -11.85 -8.74 13.54
C THR A 267 -11.54 -10.14 13.02
N GLY A 268 -12.36 -11.13 13.38
CA GLY A 268 -12.17 -12.52 12.92
C GLY A 268 -11.21 -13.37 13.76
N ASN A 269 -11.00 -13.00 15.03
CA ASN A 269 -10.19 -13.77 15.99
C ASN A 269 -8.72 -13.93 15.55
N VAL A 270 -8.13 -12.82 15.10
CA VAL A 270 -6.72 -12.72 14.70
C VAL A 270 -6.04 -11.70 15.61
N ALA A 271 -4.88 -12.04 16.16
CA ALA A 271 -4.10 -11.12 16.99
C ALA A 271 -2.67 -10.98 16.48
N LEU A 272 -2.21 -9.74 16.30
CA LEU A 272 -0.81 -9.42 16.06
C LEU A 272 -0.12 -9.25 17.40
N ARG A 273 0.91 -10.05 17.66
CA ARG A 273 1.67 -10.02 18.90
C ARG A 273 2.98 -9.27 18.69
N ILE A 274 3.15 -8.20 19.45
CA ILE A 274 4.42 -7.47 19.56
C ILE A 274 4.98 -7.76 20.94
N LYS A 275 6.17 -8.36 21.03
CA LYS A 275 6.79 -8.56 22.35
C LYS A 275 7.34 -7.24 22.88
N ARG A 276 7.42 -7.12 24.21
CA ARG A 276 8.03 -5.93 24.84
C ARG A 276 9.48 -5.69 24.39
N GLU A 277 10.24 -6.75 24.13
CA GLU A 277 11.62 -6.68 23.60
C GLU A 277 11.72 -6.07 22.20
N ASP A 278 10.64 -6.07 21.41
CA ASP A 278 10.62 -5.56 20.04
C ASP A 278 10.07 -4.11 19.97
N LEU A 279 9.59 -3.51 21.08
CA LEU A 279 8.84 -2.24 21.06
C LEU A 279 9.65 -1.02 20.55
N ASP A 280 10.96 -1.02 20.75
CA ASP A 280 11.82 0.05 20.23
C ASP A 280 11.81 0.16 18.70
N HIS A 281 11.34 -0.88 18.01
CA HIS A 281 11.22 -0.94 16.56
C HIS A 281 9.85 -0.48 16.02
N PHE A 282 9.02 0.15 16.85
CA PHE A 282 7.70 0.67 16.50
C PHE A 282 7.57 2.18 16.72
N ARG A 283 8.68 2.90 16.95
CA ARG A 283 8.67 4.35 17.27
C ARG A 283 8.03 5.24 16.20
N GLU A 284 7.98 4.77 14.95
CA GLU A 284 7.34 5.50 13.83
C GLU A 284 5.84 5.19 13.71
N LEU A 285 5.31 4.29 14.55
CA LEU A 285 3.92 3.84 14.51
C LEU A 285 3.28 4.01 15.88
N GLU A 286 2.43 5.02 16.01
CA GLU A 286 1.59 5.21 17.20
C GLU A 286 0.56 4.08 17.27
N LEU A 287 0.87 3.04 18.05
CA LEU A 287 0.06 1.83 18.11
C LEU A 287 -1.36 2.16 18.57
N GLN A 288 -1.51 3.03 19.58
CA GLN A 288 -2.80 3.40 20.17
C GLN A 288 -3.76 4.00 19.13
N ASP A 289 -3.22 4.67 18.12
CA ASP A 289 -4.00 5.27 17.04
C ASP A 289 -4.50 4.25 16.02
N LEU A 290 -4.19 2.96 16.15
CA LEU A 290 -4.64 1.94 15.21
C LEU A 290 -6.06 1.44 15.50
N GLU A 291 -6.60 1.60 16.72
CA GLU A 291 -7.96 1.15 17.03
C GLU A 291 -9.00 1.76 16.09
N GLY A 292 -9.91 0.92 15.60
CA GLY A 292 -10.94 1.30 14.62
C GLY A 292 -10.41 1.47 13.19
N LYS A 293 -9.11 1.44 12.94
CA LYS A 293 -8.54 1.52 11.59
C LYS A 293 -8.46 0.15 10.94
N ILE A 294 -8.46 0.13 9.61
CA ILE A 294 -8.16 -1.06 8.81
C ILE A 294 -6.66 -1.08 8.56
N ILE A 295 -6.01 -2.19 8.92
CA ILE A 295 -4.59 -2.39 8.69
C ILE A 295 -4.35 -3.60 7.80
N GLN A 296 -3.21 -3.57 7.12
CA GLN A 296 -2.59 -4.72 6.49
C GLN A 296 -1.37 -5.10 7.31
N ALA A 297 -1.26 -6.37 7.69
CA ALA A 297 -0.10 -6.92 8.39
C ALA A 297 0.44 -8.13 7.64
N ARG A 298 1.75 -8.29 7.62
CA ARG A 298 2.40 -9.46 7.01
C ARG A 298 3.22 -10.24 8.02
N GLY A 299 3.30 -11.54 7.84
CA GLY A 299 4.15 -12.40 8.63
C GLY A 299 3.67 -13.84 8.70
N TRP A 300 4.37 -14.62 9.51
CA TRP A 300 4.08 -16.04 9.71
C TRP A 300 2.89 -16.24 10.65
N ILE A 301 1.78 -16.75 10.10
CA ILE A 301 0.57 -17.05 10.85
C ILE A 301 0.65 -18.44 11.48
N TYR A 302 0.29 -18.50 12.75
CA TYR A 302 0.15 -19.74 13.50
C TYR A 302 -1.13 -19.70 14.33
N LYS A 303 -1.65 -20.87 14.70
CA LYS A 303 -2.87 -20.98 15.49
C LYS A 303 -2.53 -21.31 16.94
N ASN A 304 -3.12 -20.58 17.88
CA ASN A 304 -3.05 -20.87 19.31
C ASN A 304 -4.47 -21.05 19.85
N ASN A 305 -4.85 -22.28 20.18
CA ASN A 305 -6.25 -22.68 20.40
C ASN A 305 -7.11 -22.29 19.19
N ASN A 306 -8.12 -21.42 19.39
CA ASN A 306 -9.00 -20.95 18.32
C ASN A 306 -8.59 -19.62 17.69
N GLU A 307 -7.56 -18.95 18.22
CA GLU A 307 -7.10 -17.64 17.76
C GLU A 307 -5.91 -17.78 16.80
N PHE A 308 -5.96 -17.05 15.68
CA PHE A 308 -4.81 -16.91 14.79
C PHE A 308 -3.88 -15.83 15.31
N ARG A 309 -2.57 -16.06 15.22
CA ARG A 309 -1.55 -15.14 15.69
C ARG A 309 -0.48 -14.91 14.65
N ILE A 310 0.02 -13.68 14.59
CA ILE A 310 1.23 -13.32 13.85
C ILE A 310 2.15 -12.59 14.83
N ARG A 311 3.42 -12.99 14.91
CA ARG A 311 4.43 -12.22 15.66
C ARG A 311 4.94 -11.10 14.76
N ILE A 312 4.79 -9.86 15.19
CA ILE A 312 5.33 -8.68 14.50
C ILE A 312 6.51 -8.16 15.32
N ARG A 313 7.64 -7.94 14.65
CA ARG A 313 8.90 -7.53 15.30
C ARG A 313 9.35 -6.11 14.94
N HIS A 314 8.70 -5.48 13.97
CA HIS A 314 9.02 -4.14 13.51
C HIS A 314 7.77 -3.48 12.94
N GLY A 315 7.63 -2.16 13.09
CA GLY A 315 6.45 -1.41 12.63
C GLY A 315 6.20 -1.50 11.13
N SER A 316 7.26 -1.68 10.33
CA SER A 316 7.19 -1.80 8.88
C SER A 316 6.32 -2.96 8.36
N ASP A 317 6.09 -4.00 9.16
CA ASP A 317 5.23 -5.14 8.81
C ASP A 317 3.74 -4.87 9.06
N ILE A 318 3.39 -3.66 9.53
CA ILE A 318 2.03 -3.15 9.67
C ILE A 318 1.89 -1.90 8.80
N MET A 319 0.82 -1.83 8.01
CA MET A 319 0.51 -0.70 7.15
C MET A 319 -0.97 -0.31 7.32
N LEU A 320 -1.24 1.00 7.41
CA LEU A 320 -2.61 1.51 7.33
C LEU A 320 -3.14 1.31 5.91
N VAL A 321 -4.33 0.72 5.79
CA VAL A 321 -5.06 0.69 4.53
C VAL A 321 -5.86 1.99 4.45
N ARG A 322 -5.53 2.83 3.47
CA ARG A 322 -6.25 4.07 3.17
C ARG A 322 -7.55 3.78 2.42
#